data_AF-A0A1U9Z5R5-F1
#
_entry.id   AF-A0A1U9Z5R5-F1
#
_cell.length_a   1.000
_cell.length_b   1.000
_cell.length_c   1.000
_cell.angle_alpha   90.00
_cell.angle_beta   90.00
_cell.angle_gamma   90.00
#
_symmetry.space_group_name_H-M   'P 1'
#
loop_
_entity.id
_entity.type
_entity.pdbx_description
1 polymer ?
#
loop_
_entity_poly.entity_id
_entity_poly.type
_entity_poly.pdbx_seq_one_letter_code
_entity_poly.pdbx_strand_id
1 'polypeptide(L)'
;MIGLDTNILLRLVLQDDAEQCRRVDRLMESLPERGPGHINAITLMEFSWFLRKRLRVGRAELAAAIADLLEARDIEVEDEWQVEEALDLMNRTPAEFPDILIALRNTKSGCHATMTLDRTAAAAIPGMELLT
;
A
#
# COMPACT_ATOMS: atom_id res chain seq x y z
N MET A 1 10.36 16.93 -0.06
CA MET A 1 9.34 15.87 0.06
C MET A 1 8.06 16.36 -0.62
N ILE A 2 7.51 15.58 -1.54
CA ILE A 2 6.28 15.88 -2.30
C ILE A 2 5.29 14.73 -2.10
N GLY A 3 4.12 14.99 -1.51
CA GLY A 3 3.09 13.95 -1.34
C GLY A 3 2.55 13.45 -2.68
N LEU A 4 2.52 12.12 -2.86
CA LEU A 4 1.97 11.47 -4.04
C LEU A 4 0.58 10.91 -3.72
N ASP A 5 -0.37 11.18 -4.61
CA ASP A 5 -1.75 10.69 -4.51
C ASP A 5 -1.92 9.34 -5.23
N THR A 6 -3.00 8.63 -4.94
CA THR A 6 -3.30 7.29 -5.47
C THR A 6 -3.33 7.28 -6.98
N ASN A 7 -3.90 8.33 -7.60
CA ASN A 7 -3.94 8.44 -9.05
C ASN A 7 -2.55 8.56 -9.70
N ILE A 8 -1.55 9.14 -9.02
CA ILE A 8 -0.18 9.22 -9.51
C ILE A 8 0.43 7.82 -9.51
N LEU A 9 0.25 7.07 -8.43
CA LEU A 9 0.74 5.68 -8.32
C LEU A 9 0.10 4.77 -9.37
N LEU A 10 -1.20 4.93 -9.62
CA LEU A 10 -1.89 4.17 -10.67
C LEU A 10 -1.29 4.44 -12.05
N ARG A 11 -0.84 5.67 -12.37
CA ARG A 11 -0.19 5.96 -13.66
C ARG A 11 1.21 5.39 -13.78
N LEU A 12 1.96 5.33 -12.68
CA LEU A 12 3.26 4.66 -12.67
C LEU A 12 3.13 3.18 -13.06
N VAL A 13 2.16 2.47 -12.47
CA VAL A 13 2.06 1.01 -12.60
C VAL A 13 1.22 0.58 -13.80
N LEU A 14 0.13 1.28 -14.13
CA LEU A 14 -0.81 0.82 -15.17
C LEU A 14 -0.45 1.30 -16.57
N GLN A 15 0.25 2.44 -16.69
CA GLN A 15 0.62 3.03 -17.99
C GLN A 15 -0.57 3.15 -18.98
N ASP A 16 -1.76 3.45 -18.46
CA ASP A 16 -3.05 3.32 -19.15
C ASP A 16 -3.56 4.62 -19.80
N ASP A 17 -3.04 5.77 -19.41
CA ASP A 17 -3.30 7.09 -20.02
C ASP A 17 -1.99 7.75 -20.41
N ALA A 18 -1.66 7.74 -21.70
CA ALA A 18 -0.36 8.22 -22.20
C ALA A 18 -0.07 9.70 -21.87
N GLU A 19 -1.09 10.56 -21.74
CA GLU A 19 -0.87 11.96 -21.38
C GLU A 19 -0.57 12.11 -19.90
N GLN A 20 -1.35 11.44 -19.04
CA GLN A 20 -1.15 11.46 -17.60
C GLN A 20 0.17 10.79 -17.23
N CYS A 21 0.52 9.66 -17.86
CA CYS A 21 1.79 8.94 -17.62
C CYS A 21 2.98 9.86 -17.94
N ARG A 22 2.99 10.53 -19.10
CA ARG A 22 4.03 11.53 -19.43
C ARG A 22 4.12 12.70 -18.44
N ARG A 23 3.04 13.04 -17.74
CA ARG A 23 3.07 14.08 -16.69
C ARG A 23 3.65 13.54 -15.40
N VAL A 24 3.33 12.30 -15.06
CA VAL A 24 3.87 11.59 -13.91
C VAL A 24 5.35 11.26 -14.10
N ASP A 25 5.77 10.77 -15.27
CA ASP A 25 7.18 10.51 -15.58
C ASP A 25 8.04 11.77 -15.40
N ARG A 26 7.57 12.91 -15.95
CA ARG A 26 8.24 14.21 -15.75
C ARG A 26 8.27 14.65 -14.28
N LEU A 27 7.26 14.30 -13.49
CA LEU A 27 7.29 14.55 -12.05
C LEU A 27 8.38 13.69 -11.41
N MET A 28 8.43 12.39 -11.70
CA MET A 28 9.43 11.45 -11.16
C MET A 28 10.85 11.89 -11.51
N GLU A 29 11.10 12.25 -12.78
CA GLU A 29 12.39 12.77 -13.26
C GLU A 29 12.83 14.05 -12.50
N SER A 30 11.88 14.82 -11.97
CA SER A 30 12.17 16.06 -11.23
C SER A 30 12.36 15.89 -9.73
N LEU A 31 12.03 14.72 -9.16
CA LEU A 31 12.13 14.47 -7.72
C LEU A 31 13.56 14.58 -7.16
N PRO A 32 14.63 14.13 -7.86
CA PRO A 32 16.00 14.31 -7.37
C PRO A 32 16.37 15.76 -7.03
N GLU A 33 15.77 16.73 -7.74
CA GLU A 33 16.01 18.17 -7.53
C GLU A 33 15.01 18.80 -6.56
N ARG A 34 13.78 18.28 -6.48
CA ARG A 34 12.68 18.84 -5.68
C ARG A 34 12.52 18.18 -4.30
N GLY A 35 13.23 17.08 -4.07
CA GLY A 35 13.10 16.19 -2.94
C GLY A 35 12.16 15.01 -3.22
N PRO A 36 12.21 13.97 -2.37
CA PRO A 36 11.59 12.68 -2.63
C PRO A 36 10.07 12.78 -2.71
N GLY A 37 9.46 11.89 -3.50
CA GLY A 37 8.04 11.62 -3.46
C GLY A 37 7.69 10.90 -2.15
N HIS A 38 6.57 11.25 -1.53
CA HIS A 38 6.15 10.66 -0.27
C HIS A 38 4.80 9.98 -0.41
N ILE A 39 4.73 8.73 0.02
CA ILE A 39 3.52 7.92 -0.01
C ILE A 39 3.12 7.63 1.42
N ASN A 40 1.98 8.15 1.85
CA ASN A 40 1.45 7.84 3.18
C ASN A 40 0.61 6.54 3.15
N ALA A 41 0.29 6.04 4.34
CA ALA A 41 -0.48 4.80 4.50
C ALA A 41 -1.88 4.86 3.88
N ILE A 42 -2.52 6.04 3.83
CA ILE A 42 -3.86 6.21 3.24
C ILE A 42 -3.78 6.04 1.72
N THR A 43 -2.82 6.70 1.08
CA THR A 43 -2.55 6.57 -0.37
C THR A 43 -2.24 5.11 -0.71
N LEU A 44 -1.39 4.44 0.07
CA LEU A 44 -1.03 3.04 -0.17
C LEU A 44 -2.23 2.09 0.04
N MET A 45 -3.07 2.37 1.04
CA MET A 45 -4.31 1.62 1.30
C MET A 45 -5.30 1.76 0.13
N GLU A 46 -5.52 2.99 -0.37
CA GLU A 46 -6.42 3.21 -1.50
C GLU A 46 -5.87 2.59 -2.79
N PHE A 47 -4.57 2.74 -3.04
CA PHE A 47 -3.89 2.11 -4.18
C PHE A 47 -4.05 0.59 -4.18
N SER A 48 -3.71 -0.07 -3.08
CA SER A 48 -3.82 -1.53 -2.97
C SER A 48 -5.27 -2.01 -3.08
N TRP A 49 -6.22 -1.32 -2.44
CA TRP A 49 -7.64 -1.62 -2.54
C TRP A 49 -8.15 -1.46 -3.98
N PHE A 50 -7.74 -0.40 -4.68
CA PHE A 50 -8.14 -0.14 -6.07
C PHE A 50 -7.63 -1.26 -7.00
N LEU A 51 -6.34 -1.59 -6.93
CA LEU A 51 -5.77 -2.67 -7.73
C LEU A 51 -6.48 -4.00 -7.50
N ARG A 52 -6.76 -4.37 -6.23
CA ARG A 52 -7.37 -5.65 -5.87
C ARG A 52 -8.86 -5.72 -6.19
N LYS A 53 -9.63 -4.68 -5.84
CA LYS A 53 -11.10 -4.72 -5.93
C LYS A 53 -11.64 -4.19 -7.24
N ARG A 54 -11.01 -3.17 -7.84
CA ARG A 54 -11.47 -2.59 -9.11
C ARG A 54 -10.82 -3.26 -10.31
N LEU A 55 -9.50 -3.43 -10.28
CA LEU A 55 -8.75 -4.00 -11.40
C LEU A 55 -8.54 -5.51 -11.30
N ARG A 56 -8.82 -6.12 -10.15
CA ARG A 56 -8.67 -7.56 -9.90
C ARG A 56 -7.23 -8.06 -10.12
N VAL A 57 -6.25 -7.19 -9.96
CA VAL A 57 -4.81 -7.50 -9.99
C VAL A 57 -4.52 -8.59 -8.98
N GLY A 58 -3.66 -9.56 -9.30
CA GLY A 58 -3.30 -10.68 -8.43
C GLY A 58 -2.57 -10.23 -7.15
N ARG A 59 -2.55 -11.08 -6.12
CA ARG A 59 -1.84 -10.76 -4.85
C ARG A 59 -0.33 -10.61 -5.06
N ALA A 60 0.26 -11.49 -5.88
CA ALA A 60 1.68 -11.44 -6.21
C ALA A 60 2.03 -10.18 -7.01
N GLU A 61 1.17 -9.78 -7.95
CA GLU A 61 1.34 -8.55 -8.74
C GLU A 61 1.20 -7.31 -7.86
N LEU A 62 0.24 -7.28 -6.92
CA LEU A 62 0.15 -6.20 -5.93
C LEU A 62 1.42 -6.14 -5.06
N ALA A 63 1.90 -7.29 -4.58
CA ALA A 63 3.11 -7.35 -3.74
C ALA A 63 4.33 -6.81 -4.49
N ALA A 64 4.50 -7.20 -5.76
CA ALA A 64 5.57 -6.68 -6.61
C ALA A 64 5.44 -5.17 -6.81
N ALA A 65 4.25 -4.66 -7.11
CA ALA A 65 4.04 -3.22 -7.29
C ALA A 65 4.34 -2.41 -6.03
N ILE A 66 4.01 -2.92 -4.83
CA ILE A 66 4.37 -2.24 -3.57
C ILE A 66 5.88 -2.37 -3.30
N ALA A 67 6.49 -3.54 -3.56
CA ALA A 67 7.93 -3.73 -3.41
C ALA A 67 8.73 -2.77 -4.31
N ASP A 68 8.32 -2.60 -5.57
CA ASP A 68 8.94 -1.65 -6.49
C ASP A 68 8.88 -0.19 -5.96
N LEU A 69 7.82 0.18 -5.23
CA LEU A 69 7.71 1.48 -4.58
C LEU A 69 8.65 1.62 -3.38
N LEU A 70 8.88 0.56 -2.62
CA LEU A 70 9.84 0.55 -1.50
C LEU A 70 11.29 0.62 -2.00
N GLU A 71 11.59 -0.02 -3.12
CA GLU A 71 12.94 -0.03 -3.72
C GLU A 71 13.27 1.26 -4.50
N ALA A 72 12.28 2.11 -4.77
CA ALA A 72 12.45 3.32 -5.56
C ALA A 72 13.23 4.41 -4.79
N ARG A 73 14.43 4.74 -5.29
CA ARG A 73 15.36 5.69 -4.64
C ARG A 73 14.80 7.08 -4.35
N ASP A 74 13.90 7.56 -5.19
CA ASP A 74 13.32 8.90 -5.09
C ASP A 74 11.94 8.89 -4.41
N ILE A 75 11.54 7.77 -3.81
CA ILE A 75 10.27 7.60 -3.09
C ILE A 75 10.55 7.25 -1.62
N GLU A 76 9.82 7.90 -0.71
CA GLU A 76 9.79 7.62 0.71
C GLU A 76 8.38 7.14 1.09
N VAL A 77 8.26 5.88 1.51
CA VAL A 77 7.00 5.32 2.01
C VAL A 77 6.90 5.53 3.53
N GLU A 78 5.77 6.06 4.00
CA GLU A 78 5.49 6.20 5.42
C GLU A 78 5.56 4.83 6.11
N ASP A 79 6.35 4.75 7.19
CA ASP A 79 6.49 3.54 7.99
C ASP A 79 6.86 2.30 7.17
N GLU A 80 7.92 2.40 6.37
CA GLU A 80 8.44 1.35 5.47
C GLU A 80 8.44 -0.06 6.11
N TRP A 81 8.98 -0.20 7.32
CA TRP A 81 9.00 -1.48 8.06
C TRP A 81 7.60 -2.10 8.26
N GLN A 82 6.59 -1.27 8.48
CA GLN A 82 5.22 -1.72 8.65
C GLN A 82 4.61 -2.18 7.32
N VAL A 83 5.01 -1.54 6.21
CA VAL A 83 4.61 -1.95 4.86
C VAL A 83 5.27 -3.28 4.49
N GLU A 84 6.56 -3.46 4.80
CA GLU A 84 7.28 -4.72 4.62
C GLU A 84 6.64 -5.86 5.43
N GLU A 85 6.33 -5.61 6.70
CA GLU A 85 5.64 -6.59 7.56
C GLU A 85 4.25 -6.95 7.00
N ALA A 86 3.52 -5.97 6.47
CA ALA A 86 2.25 -6.22 5.82
C ALA A 86 2.39 -7.09 4.56
N LEU A 87 3.44 -6.89 3.77
CA LEU A 87 3.74 -7.73 2.60
C LEU A 87 4.13 -9.16 3.00
N ASP A 88 4.98 -9.35 4.02
CA ASP A 88 5.32 -10.70 4.52
C ASP A 88 4.07 -11.45 4.97
N LEU A 89 3.22 -10.81 5.78
CA LEU A 89 2.02 -11.45 6.28
C LEU A 89 1.01 -11.73 5.16
N MET A 90 0.87 -10.84 4.17
CA MET A 90 0.03 -11.08 3.00
C MET A 90 0.53 -12.29 2.19
N ASN A 91 1.85 -12.49 2.09
CA ASN A 91 2.42 -13.63 1.37
C ASN A 91 2.20 -14.97 2.10
N ARG A 92 2.05 -14.95 3.42
CA ARG A 92 1.94 -16.15 4.27
C ARG A 92 0.52 -16.51 4.68
N THR A 93 -0.45 -15.63 4.45
CA THR A 93 -1.84 -15.78 4.90
C THR A 93 -2.81 -15.46 3.76
N PRO A 94 -4.11 -15.78 3.87
CA PRO A 94 -5.12 -15.32 2.90
C PRO A 94 -5.58 -13.87 3.12
N ALA A 95 -5.06 -13.15 4.13
CA ALA A 95 -5.47 -11.78 4.44
C ALA A 95 -5.07 -10.78 3.34
N GLU A 96 -5.86 -9.72 3.13
CA GLU A 96 -5.54 -8.69 2.14
C GLU A 96 -4.69 -7.57 2.77
N PHE A 97 -3.81 -6.94 1.97
CA PHE A 97 -2.87 -5.92 2.43
C PHE A 97 -3.53 -4.78 3.25
N PRO A 98 -4.68 -4.18 2.85
CA PRO A 98 -5.33 -3.14 3.65
C PRO A 98 -5.70 -3.59 5.06
N ASP A 99 -6.26 -4.80 5.21
CA ASP A 99 -6.71 -5.31 6.50
C ASP A 99 -5.51 -5.54 7.44
N ILE A 100 -4.40 -6.06 6.89
CA ILE A 100 -3.16 -6.25 7.63
C ILE A 100 -2.59 -4.90 8.09
N LEU A 101 -2.51 -3.92 7.19
CA LEU A 101 -1.96 -2.61 7.51
C LEU A 101 -2.78 -1.90 8.60
N ILE A 102 -4.11 -2.07 8.59
CA ILE A 102 -4.99 -1.59 9.66
C ILE A 102 -4.61 -2.23 11.01
N ALA A 103 -4.46 -3.55 11.07
CA ALA A 103 -4.09 -4.26 12.31
C ALA A 103 -2.74 -3.80 12.86
N LEU A 104 -1.73 -3.68 11.98
CA LEU A 104 -0.40 -3.24 12.38
C LEU A 104 -0.42 -1.78 12.89
N ARG A 105 -1.17 -0.88 12.24
CA ARG A 105 -1.29 0.53 12.67
C ARG A 105 -2.02 0.66 14.00
N ASN A 106 -3.07 -0.11 14.22
CA ASN A 106 -3.77 -0.15 15.50
C ASN A 106 -2.84 -0.68 16.61
N THR A 107 -2.07 -1.73 16.33
CA THR A 107 -1.07 -2.26 17.26
C THR A 107 -0.02 -1.20 17.62
N LYS A 108 0.53 -0.50 16.61
CA LYS A 108 1.46 0.62 16.81
C LYS A 108 0.85 1.77 17.63
N SER A 109 -0.46 1.97 17.54
CA SER A 109 -1.20 2.97 18.31
C SER A 109 -1.52 2.54 19.75
N GLY A 110 -1.10 1.33 20.15
CA GLY A 110 -1.34 0.79 21.50
C GLY A 110 -2.69 0.07 21.66
N CYS A 111 -3.40 -0.21 20.57
CA CYS A 111 -4.60 -1.05 20.64
C CYS A 111 -4.20 -2.50 20.97
N HIS A 112 -4.88 -3.10 21.94
CA HIS A 112 -4.67 -4.52 22.30
C HIS A 112 -5.32 -5.47 21.29
N ALA A 113 -6.36 -5.01 20.58
CA ALA A 113 -7.06 -5.76 19.54
C ALA A 113 -7.68 -4.80 18.51
N THR A 114 -7.89 -5.30 17.30
CA THR A 114 -8.68 -4.69 16.24
C THR A 114 -9.94 -5.51 16.00
N MET A 115 -11.10 -4.96 16.37
CA MET A 115 -12.38 -5.67 16.18
C MET A 115 -12.81 -5.62 14.72
N THR A 116 -13.23 -6.74 14.14
CA THR A 116 -13.71 -6.84 12.75
C THR A 116 -14.95 -7.74 12.64
N LEU A 117 -15.77 -7.52 11.61
CA LEU A 117 -16.87 -8.41 11.21
C LEU A 117 -16.42 -9.40 10.12
N ASP A 118 -15.21 -9.26 9.59
CA ASP A 118 -14.63 -10.17 8.61
C ASP A 118 -14.01 -11.39 9.30
N ARG A 119 -14.67 -12.55 9.17
CA ARG A 119 -14.16 -13.83 9.68
C ARG A 119 -12.81 -14.23 9.12
N THR A 120 -12.55 -13.94 7.85
CA THR A 120 -11.29 -14.30 7.20
C THR A 120 -10.16 -13.47 7.78
N ALA A 121 -10.37 -12.16 7.93
CA ALA A 121 -9.40 -11.25 8.53
C ALA A 121 -9.12 -11.64 10.00
N ALA A 122 -10.16 -11.85 10.81
CA ALA A 122 -10.01 -12.27 12.21
C ALA A 122 -9.28 -13.61 12.37
N ALA A 123 -9.44 -14.54 11.41
CA ALA A 123 -8.76 -15.82 11.46
C ALA A 123 -7.31 -15.78 10.96
N ALA A 124 -6.97 -14.82 10.09
CA ALA A 124 -5.70 -14.78 9.38
C ALA A 124 -4.71 -13.73 9.92
N ILE A 125 -5.19 -12.66 10.55
CA ILE A 125 -4.38 -11.49 10.93
C ILE A 125 -4.18 -11.46 12.44
N PRO A 126 -2.93 -11.59 12.94
CA PRO A 126 -2.64 -11.40 14.35
C PRO A 126 -3.11 -10.03 14.86
N GLY A 127 -3.77 -10.02 16.02
CA GLY A 127 -4.30 -8.80 16.62
C GLY A 127 -5.67 -8.35 16.07
N MET A 128 -6.26 -9.07 15.10
CA MET A 128 -7.67 -8.90 14.73
C MET A 128 -8.57 -9.93 15.43
N GLU A 129 -9.72 -9.48 15.93
CA GLU A 129 -10.70 -10.30 16.63
C GLU A 129 -12.09 -10.15 16.02
N LEU A 130 -12.82 -11.26 15.90
CA LEU A 130 -14.18 -11.25 15.37
C LEU A 130 -15.15 -10.67 16.40
N LEU A 131 -15.88 -9.61 16.03
CA LEU A 131 -17.00 -9.12 16.81
C LEU A 131 -18.19 -10.07 16.64
N THR A 132 -18.58 -10.75 17.71
CA THR A 132 -19.66 -11.75 17.76
C THR A 132 -20.96 -11.21 18.34
#